data_AF-A0A2D7AR64-F1
#
_entry.id   AF-A0A2D7AR64-F1
#
_cell.length_a   1.000
_cell.length_b   1.000
_cell.length_c   1.000
_cell.angle_alpha   90.00
_cell.angle_beta   90.00
_cell.angle_gamma   90.00
#
_symmetry.space_group_name_H-M   'P 1'
#
loop_
_entity.id
_entity.type
_entity.pdbx_description
1 polymer ?
#
loop_
_entity_poly.entity_id
_entity_poly.type
_entity_poly.pdbx_seq_one_letter_code
_entity_poly.pdbx_strand_id
1 'polypeptide(L)'
;MPDQLDVLVGKESCPVCGTISQKGTARCPECGTFHSGVHLEEREAPPPEERNLDRTIDPSDYSINPGAAISTEEFEGDDSTVKNWGGGSTDFSFIDEEDDLQVEKISIPESEELESD
;
A
#
# COMPACT_ATOMS: atom_id res chain seq x y z
N MET A 1 36.91 -29.61 -14.24
CA MET A 1 35.58 -29.03 -14.53
C MET A 1 35.10 -28.42 -13.23
N PRO A 2 34.82 -27.10 -13.18
CA PRO A 2 34.22 -26.51 -11.99
C PRO A 2 32.83 -27.10 -11.75
N ASP A 3 32.45 -27.22 -10.48
CA ASP A 3 31.14 -27.74 -10.08
C ASP A 3 30.05 -26.73 -10.45
N GLN A 4 28.98 -27.20 -11.09
CA GLN A 4 27.85 -26.35 -11.49
C GLN A 4 27.08 -25.82 -10.27
N LEU A 5 27.21 -26.49 -9.12
CA LEU A 5 26.54 -26.10 -7.88
C LEU A 5 27.21 -24.90 -7.18
N ASP A 6 28.41 -24.50 -7.60
CA ASP A 6 29.09 -23.31 -7.07
C ASP A 6 28.28 -22.02 -7.26
N VAL A 7 27.37 -22.00 -8.26
CA VAL A 7 26.46 -20.87 -8.52
C VAL A 7 25.48 -20.63 -7.35
N LEU A 8 25.21 -21.65 -6.54
CA LEU A 8 24.28 -21.58 -5.40
C LEU A 8 24.96 -21.20 -4.08
N VAL A 9 26.28 -21.06 -4.08
CA VAL A 9 27.02 -20.67 -2.87
C VAL A 9 26.60 -19.26 -2.45
N GLY A 10 26.13 -19.13 -1.21
CA GLY A 10 25.64 -17.86 -0.65
C GLY A 10 24.20 -17.50 -1.04
N LYS A 11 23.42 -18.45 -1.55
CA LYS A 11 21.97 -18.30 -1.74
C LYS A 11 21.18 -19.03 -0.64
N GLU A 12 19.96 -18.58 -0.39
CA GLU A 12 19.00 -19.21 0.52
C GLU A 12 17.65 -19.39 -0.18
N SER A 13 16.90 -20.42 0.20
CA SER A 13 15.55 -20.67 -0.32
C SER A 13 14.49 -20.07 0.60
N CYS A 14 13.48 -19.43 0.01
CA CYS A 14 12.33 -18.95 0.77
C CYS A 14 11.49 -20.14 1.27
N PRO A 15 11.16 -20.23 2.58
CA PRO A 15 10.30 -21.29 3.12
C PRO A 15 8.84 -21.21 2.66
N VAL A 16 8.41 -20.07 2.10
CA VAL A 16 7.01 -19.84 1.68
C VAL A 16 6.81 -20.19 0.20
N CYS A 17 7.65 -19.65 -0.69
CA CYS A 17 7.48 -19.82 -2.14
C CYS A 17 8.62 -20.60 -2.82
N GLY A 18 9.66 -21.00 -2.08
CA GLY A 18 10.78 -21.79 -2.63
C GLY A 18 11.78 -21.01 -3.48
N THR A 19 11.57 -19.70 -3.69
CA THR A 19 12.48 -18.87 -4.50
C THR A 19 13.87 -18.81 -3.87
N ILE A 20 14.90 -19.01 -4.71
CA ILE A 20 16.31 -18.90 -4.31
C ILE A 20 16.75 -17.44 -4.41
N SER A 21 17.20 -16.86 -3.30
CA SER A 21 17.64 -15.46 -3.21
C SER A 21 19.01 -15.35 -2.54
N GLN A 22 19.64 -14.17 -2.59
CA GLN A 22 20.89 -13.95 -1.86
C GLN A 22 20.67 -14.09 -0.35
N LYS A 23 21.61 -14.77 0.32
CA LYS A 23 21.59 -14.95 1.77
C LYS A 23 21.61 -13.58 2.45
N GLY A 24 20.67 -13.36 3.37
CA GLY A 24 20.52 -12.11 4.11
C GLY A 24 19.57 -11.12 3.44
N THR A 25 18.78 -11.55 2.45
CA THR A 25 17.70 -10.71 1.93
C THR A 25 16.63 -10.53 3.01
N ALA A 26 16.27 -9.27 3.31
CA ALA A 26 15.27 -8.99 4.32
C ALA A 26 13.86 -9.46 3.90
N ARG A 27 13.62 -9.48 2.58
CA ARG A 27 12.34 -9.80 1.96
C ARG A 27 12.54 -10.73 0.78
N CYS A 28 11.66 -11.71 0.61
CA CYS A 28 11.62 -12.51 -0.61
C CYS A 28 11.15 -11.65 -1.80
N PRO A 29 11.86 -11.64 -2.96
CA PRO A 29 11.48 -10.83 -4.12
C PRO A 29 10.16 -11.26 -4.77
N GLU A 30 9.75 -12.52 -4.60
CA GLU A 30 8.55 -13.06 -5.22
C GLU A 30 7.32 -12.94 -4.30
N CYS A 31 7.34 -13.62 -3.14
CA CYS A 31 6.18 -13.63 -2.24
C CYS A 31 6.16 -12.48 -1.24
N GLY A 32 7.19 -11.64 -1.20
CA GLY A 32 7.24 -10.48 -0.31
C GLY A 32 7.32 -10.81 1.18
N THR A 33 7.51 -12.07 1.57
CA THR A 33 7.64 -12.49 2.98
C THR A 33 8.93 -11.93 3.58
N PHE A 34 8.86 -11.44 4.81
CA PHE A 34 10.03 -10.99 5.56
C PHE A 34 10.74 -12.16 6.24
N HIS A 35 12.05 -12.29 6.00
CA HIS A 35 12.90 -13.31 6.63
C HIS A 35 13.87 -12.72 7.65
N SER A 36 13.91 -11.39 7.78
CA SER A 36 14.65 -10.70 8.83
C SER A 36 13.74 -9.79 9.65
N GLY A 37 13.93 -9.79 10.97
CA GLY A 37 13.28 -8.87 11.91
C GLY A 37 13.91 -7.48 11.95
N VAL A 38 14.86 -7.18 11.05
CA VAL A 38 15.59 -5.89 11.01
C VAL A 38 14.64 -4.70 10.85
N HIS A 39 13.49 -4.90 10.20
CA HIS A 39 12.49 -3.85 9.99
C HIS A 39 11.43 -3.79 11.10
N LEU A 40 11.47 -4.73 12.04
CA LEU A 40 10.62 -4.74 13.24
C LEU A 40 11.43 -4.20 14.41
N GLU A 41 11.94 -2.97 14.27
CA GLU A 41 12.51 -2.26 15.40
C GLU A 41 11.40 -2.07 16.44
N GLU A 42 11.56 -2.70 17.61
CA GLU A 42 10.74 -2.38 18.77
C GLU A 42 11.07 -0.96 19.21
N ARG A 43 10.35 0.02 18.65
CA ARG A 43 10.41 1.39 19.12
C ARG A 43 9.67 1.47 20.45
N GLU A 44 10.33 2.02 21.46
CA GLU A 44 9.65 2.39 22.69
C GLU A 44 8.52 3.38 22.36
N ALA A 45 7.34 3.14 22.92
CA ALA A 45 6.24 4.06 22.76
C ALA A 45 6.68 5.43 23.32
N PRO A 46 6.36 6.54 22.63
CA PRO A 46 6.70 7.85 23.13
C PRO A 46 6.11 8.03 24.54
N PRO A 47 6.86 8.64 25.47
CA PRO A 47 6.39 8.88 26.82
C PRO A 47 5.06 9.65 26.78
N PRO A 48 4.19 9.50 27.79
CA PRO A 48 2.89 10.17 27.82
C PRO A 48 3.01 11.71 27.72
N GLU A 49 4.15 12.28 28.10
CA GLU A 49 4.48 13.70 27.99
C GLU A 49 4.68 14.17 26.54
N GLU A 50 5.05 13.28 25.62
CA GLU A 50 5.24 13.54 24.19
C GLU A 50 3.99 13.21 23.35
N ARG A 51 2.91 12.76 23.98
CA ARG A 51 1.64 12.53 23.25
C ARG A 51 1.05 13.89 22.88
N ASN A 52 0.76 14.06 21.59
CA ASN A 52 0.01 15.21 21.10
C ASN A 52 -1.27 15.36 21.94
N LEU A 53 -1.47 16.57 22.50
CA LEU A 53 -2.66 16.88 23.27
C LEU A 53 -3.89 16.70 22.39
N ASP A 54 -4.97 16.15 22.95
CA ASP A 54 -6.26 16.09 22.27
C ASP A 54 -6.66 17.50 21.84
N ARG A 55 -6.71 17.72 20.52
CA ARG A 55 -7.11 19.01 19.97
C ARG A 55 -8.60 19.18 20.24
N THR A 56 -8.98 20.27 20.90
CA THR A 56 -10.38 20.64 21.10
C THR A 56 -10.96 21.10 19.76
N ILE A 57 -11.58 20.17 19.04
CA ILE A 57 -12.16 20.40 17.72
C ILE A 57 -13.67 20.58 17.89
N ASP A 58 -14.24 21.63 17.30
CA ASP A 58 -15.68 21.77 17.19
C ASP A 58 -16.20 20.84 16.08
N PRO A 59 -17.10 19.88 16.36
CA PRO A 59 -17.68 19.02 15.34
C PRO A 59 -18.40 19.77 14.22
N SER A 60 -18.84 21.02 14.48
CA SER A 60 -19.53 21.84 13.48
C SER A 60 -18.62 22.33 12.35
N ASP A 61 -17.30 22.38 12.56
CA ASP A 61 -16.30 22.74 11.55
C ASP A 61 -16.19 21.70 10.42
N TYR A 62 -16.66 20.47 10.67
CA TYR A 62 -16.71 19.38 9.68
C TYR A 62 -18.15 19.10 9.19
N SER A 63 -19.09 20.01 9.45
CA SER A 63 -20.45 19.88 8.97
C SER A 63 -20.60 20.32 7.51
N ILE A 64 -21.54 19.73 6.76
CA ILE A 64 -21.88 20.09 5.37
C ILE A 64 -22.66 21.44 5.31
N ASN A 65 -22.65 22.24 6.38
CA ASN A 65 -23.43 23.47 6.43
C ASN A 65 -22.82 24.54 5.50
N PRO A 66 -23.53 24.97 4.43
CA PRO A 66 -23.02 25.98 3.49
C PRO A 66 -22.90 27.39 4.11
N GLY A 67 -23.42 27.61 5.33
CA GLY A 67 -23.27 28.86 6.07
C GLY A 67 -22.20 28.85 7.16
N ALA A 68 -21.49 27.73 7.37
CA ALA A 68 -20.40 27.67 8.33
C ALA A 68 -19.11 28.26 7.72
N ALA A 69 -18.43 29.12 8.48
CA ALA A 69 -17.12 29.61 8.10
C ALA A 69 -16.08 28.52 8.39
N ILE A 70 -15.21 28.22 7.43
CA ILE A 70 -14.13 27.26 7.61
C ILE A 70 -13.10 27.87 8.58
N SER A 71 -12.85 27.18 9.70
CA SER A 71 -11.83 27.56 10.68
C SER A 71 -10.44 27.61 10.02
N THR A 72 -9.65 28.65 10.30
CA THR A 72 -8.27 28.76 9.83
C THR A 72 -7.38 27.89 10.72
N GLU A 73 -7.07 26.68 10.26
CA GLU A 73 -6.13 25.81 10.95
C GLU A 73 -4.69 26.23 10.64
N GLU A 74 -3.91 26.54 11.68
CA GLU A 74 -2.46 26.71 11.57
C GLU A 74 -1.79 25.34 11.80
N PHE A 75 -1.14 24.82 10.77
CA PHE A 75 -0.39 23.58 10.84
C PHE A 75 1.05 23.90 11.26
N GLU A 76 1.52 23.34 12.39
CA GLU A 76 2.93 23.38 12.79
C GLU A 76 3.77 22.39 11.96
N GLY A 77 3.65 22.47 10.63
CA GLY A 77 4.56 21.80 9.71
C GLY A 77 5.64 22.76 9.27
N ASP A 78 6.88 22.30 9.24
CA ASP A 78 7.94 23.03 8.57
C ASP A 78 7.60 23.07 7.06
N ASP A 79 7.28 24.25 6.52
CA ASP A 79 7.00 24.48 5.09
C ASP A 79 8.13 23.94 4.19
N SER A 80 9.34 23.75 4.72
CA SER A 80 10.46 23.13 4.02
C SER A 80 10.31 21.61 3.81
N THR A 81 9.46 20.94 4.59
CA THR A 81 9.18 19.50 4.51
C THR A 81 7.99 19.18 3.60
N VAL A 82 7.13 20.17 3.32
CA VAL A 82 6.00 20.02 2.41
C VAL A 82 6.52 19.99 0.96
N LYS A 83 6.82 18.78 0.47
CA LYS A 83 7.16 18.58 -0.95
C LYS A 83 5.92 18.80 -1.80
N ASN A 84 5.96 19.79 -2.69
CA ASN A 84 4.94 19.97 -3.72
C ASN A 84 4.79 18.66 -4.53
N TRP A 85 3.63 18.02 -4.39
CA TRP A 85 3.31 16.79 -5.11
C TRP A 85 3.08 17.11 -6.59
N GLY A 86 4.14 16.96 -7.41
CA GLY A 86 4.08 17.14 -8.86
C GLY A 86 3.81 15.84 -9.64
N GLY A 87 3.51 14.74 -8.94
CA GLY A 87 3.54 13.39 -9.50
C GLY A 87 2.17 12.72 -9.56
N GLY A 88 1.29 13.20 -10.42
CA GLY A 88 0.15 12.41 -10.89
C GLY A 88 0.53 11.70 -12.18
N SER A 89 1.24 10.57 -12.12
CA SER A 89 1.53 9.75 -13.31
C SER A 89 0.40 8.77 -13.64
N THR A 90 -0.84 9.11 -13.28
CA THR A 90 -2.01 8.35 -13.71
C THR A 90 -2.43 8.85 -15.07
N ASP A 91 -1.69 8.42 -16.07
CA ASP A 91 -2.15 8.43 -17.45
C ASP A 91 -3.24 7.34 -17.58
N PHE A 92 -4.51 7.74 -17.41
CA PHE A 92 -5.66 6.89 -17.76
C PHE A 92 -6.00 7.03 -19.25
N SER A 93 -4.99 7.27 -20.09
CA SER A 93 -5.14 7.09 -21.52
C SER A 93 -5.28 5.60 -21.76
N PHE A 94 -6.49 5.16 -22.12
CA PHE A 94 -6.61 3.93 -22.88
C PHE A 94 -5.85 4.19 -24.17
N ILE A 95 -4.60 3.74 -24.22
CA ILE A 95 -3.96 3.49 -25.50
C ILE A 95 -4.86 2.40 -26.07
N ASP A 96 -5.68 2.77 -27.06
CA ASP A 96 -6.36 1.81 -27.92
C ASP A 96 -5.25 1.03 -28.65
N GLU A 97 -4.58 0.13 -27.94
CA GLU A 97 -4.00 -1.05 -28.55
C GLU A 97 -5.22 -1.81 -29.06
N GLU A 98 -5.42 -1.73 -30.38
CA GLU A 98 -6.34 -2.54 -31.17
C GLU A 98 -5.94 -4.04 -31.08
N ASP A 99 -5.67 -4.55 -29.88
CA ASP A 99 -5.81 -5.96 -29.61
C ASP A 99 -7.32 -6.21 -29.55
N ASP A 100 -7.83 -6.82 -30.61
CA ASP A 100 -9.15 -7.44 -30.67
C ASP A 100 -9.35 -8.35 -29.45
N LEU A 101 -9.77 -7.77 -28.32
CA LEU A 101 -10.17 -8.52 -27.15
C LEU A 101 -11.39 -9.33 -27.59
N GLN A 102 -11.16 -10.63 -27.77
CA GLN A 102 -12.22 -11.59 -28.07
C GLN A 102 -13.16 -11.64 -26.87
N VAL A 103 -14.18 -10.79 -26.89
CA VAL A 103 -15.27 -10.82 -25.93
C VAL A 103 -16.07 -12.09 -26.22
N GLU A 104 -15.67 -13.20 -25.61
CA GLU A 104 -16.52 -14.39 -25.59
C GLU A 104 -17.81 -14.02 -24.87
N LYS A 105 -18.92 -14.05 -25.61
CA LYS A 105 -20.25 -13.79 -25.08
C LYS A 105 -20.66 -14.95 -24.16
N ILE A 106 -20.25 -14.86 -22.90
CA ILE A 106 -20.71 -15.76 -21.85
C ILE A 106 -22.21 -15.49 -21.64
N SER A 107 -23.04 -16.52 -21.87
CA SER A 107 -24.46 -16.47 -21.55
C SER A 107 -24.62 -16.52 -20.03
N ILE A 108 -24.86 -15.34 -19.44
CA ILE A 108 -25.17 -15.21 -18.02
C ILE A 108 -26.59 -15.79 -17.80
N PRO A 109 -26.78 -16.77 -16.88
CA PRO A 109 -28.10 -17.28 -16.55
C PRO A 109 -28.94 -16.22 -15.83
N GLU A 110 -30.25 -16.27 -16.03
CA GLU A 110 -31.20 -15.38 -15.36
C GLU A 110 -31.18 -15.62 -13.84
N SER A 111 -31.20 -14.53 -13.06
CA SER A 111 -31.19 -14.60 -11.60
C SER A 111 -32.47 -15.26 -11.08
N GLU A 112 -32.31 -16.23 -10.18
CA GLU A 112 -33.43 -16.87 -9.49
C GLU A 112 -34.10 -15.87 -8.52
N GLU A 113 -35.43 -15.71 -8.63
CA GLU A 113 -36.22 -14.92 -7.69
C GLU A 113 -36.48 -15.74 -6.43
N LEU A 114 -36.07 -15.22 -5.27
CA LEU A 114 -36.38 -15.83 -3.97
C LEU A 114 -37.82 -15.51 -3.58
N GLU A 115 -38.70 -16.51 -3.56
CA GLU A 115 -40.01 -16.39 -2.94
C GLU A 115 -39.83 -16.13 -1.44
N SER A 116 -40.44 -15.05 -0.96
CA SER A 116 -40.51 -14.74 0.47
C SER A 116 -41.75 -15.41 1.05
N ASP A 117 -41.57 -16.31 2.02
CA ASP A 117 -42.63 -16.94 2.84
C ASP A 117 -43.55 -15.91 3.52
#